data_AF-A0A061NQ08-F1
#
_entry.id   AF-A0A061NQ08-F1
#
_cell.length_a   1.000
_cell.length_b   1.000
_cell.length_c   1.000
_cell.angle_alpha   90.00
_cell.angle_beta   90.00
_cell.angle_gamma   90.00
#
_symmetry.space_group_name_H-M   'P 1'
#
loop_
_entity.id
_entity.type
_entity.pdbx_description
1 polymer ?
#
loop_
_entity_poly.entity_id
_entity_poly.type
_entity_poly.pdbx_seq_one_letter_code
_entity_poly.pdbx_strand_id
1 'polypeptide(L)'
;MIGEARVRRYSKAKNILTFRLDSGGHAIEVTAFNRAFLKGKLSPGMTITVTGKWNRSRAQVTAKHIEIGERQERTPYDPIYQLTGKLTNRQLKTWIADLSRNREVFPLEMLPFSIREKYKLPSIEETLRQLHQPQDAEQLKHARRRFIYEEFLTFQLRMHAYSMR
;
A
#
# COMPACT_ATOMS: atom_id res chain seq x y z
N MET A 1 -5.44 -24.11 -5.63
CA MET A 1 -6.49 -24.49 -4.66
C MET A 1 -5.88 -24.81 -3.30
N ILE A 2 -6.55 -24.45 -2.20
CA ILE A 2 -6.08 -24.75 -0.84
C ILE A 2 -6.50 -26.16 -0.38
N GLY A 3 -5.57 -26.88 0.27
CA GLY A 3 -5.82 -28.14 0.98
C GLY A 3 -6.19 -27.93 2.45
N GLU A 4 -6.31 -29.02 3.21
CA GLU A 4 -6.69 -28.95 4.62
C GLU A 4 -5.71 -28.10 5.47
N ALA A 5 -6.26 -27.17 6.25
CA ALA A 5 -5.48 -26.28 7.11
C ALA A 5 -5.25 -26.87 8.51
N ARG A 6 -3.98 -26.94 8.93
CA ARG A 6 -3.55 -27.51 10.21
C ARG A 6 -2.93 -26.43 11.10
N VAL A 7 -3.24 -26.47 12.38
CA VAL A 7 -2.68 -25.54 13.38
C VAL A 7 -1.90 -26.34 14.39
N ARG A 8 -0.63 -25.97 14.59
CA ARG A 8 0.23 -26.49 15.64
C ARG A 8 0.63 -25.37 16.58
N ARG A 9 0.70 -25.65 17.88
CA ARG A 9 1.27 -24.72 18.86
C ARG A 9 2.72 -25.11 19.18
N TYR A 10 3.58 -24.13 19.35
CA TYR A 10 4.97 -24.33 19.79
C TYR A 10 5.30 -23.56 21.08
N SER A 11 4.34 -22.81 21.61
CA SER A 11 4.36 -22.19 22.94
C SER A 11 2.92 -21.89 23.37
N LYS A 12 2.69 -21.56 24.65
CA LYS A 12 1.36 -21.27 25.23
C LYS A 12 0.59 -20.22 24.42
N ALA A 13 1.27 -19.21 23.87
CA ALA A 13 0.69 -18.13 23.07
C ALA A 13 0.98 -18.21 21.56
N LYS A 14 1.95 -19.03 21.14
CA LYS A 14 2.45 -19.01 19.75
C LYS A 14 1.99 -20.23 18.96
N ASN A 15 1.55 -19.98 17.73
CA ASN A 15 0.99 -21.01 16.84
C ASN A 15 1.55 -20.89 15.43
N ILE A 16 1.42 -21.97 14.68
CA ILE A 16 1.79 -22.08 13.27
C ILE A 16 0.57 -22.66 12.56
N LEU A 17 0.10 -21.94 11.55
CA LEU A 17 -0.88 -22.41 10.60
C LEU A 17 -0.14 -22.92 9.37
N THR A 18 -0.42 -24.15 8.96
CA THR A 18 0.17 -24.77 7.78
C THR A 18 -0.92 -25.33 6.88
N PHE A 19 -0.82 -25.10 5.58
CA PHE A 19 -1.71 -25.68 4.58
C PHE A 19 -0.97 -25.86 3.25
N ARG A 20 -1.48 -26.75 2.40
CA ARG A 20 -1.00 -26.89 1.02
C ARG A 20 -1.76 -25.93 0.11
N LEU A 21 -1.05 -25.29 -0.80
CA LEU A 21 -1.58 -24.42 -1.83
C LEU A 21 -1.11 -24.92 -3.19
N ASP A 22 -2.06 -25.31 -4.04
CA ASP A 22 -1.79 -25.57 -5.45
C ASP A 22 -1.77 -24.24 -6.22
N SER A 23 -0.64 -23.97 -6.88
CA SER A 23 -0.44 -22.87 -7.80
C SER A 23 0.08 -23.42 -9.14
N GLY A 24 -0.75 -23.37 -10.18
CA GLY A 24 -0.36 -23.82 -11.53
C GLY A 24 0.09 -25.27 -11.59
N GLY A 25 -0.57 -26.18 -10.84
CA GLY A 25 -0.24 -27.60 -10.79
C GLY A 25 0.92 -27.96 -9.85
N HIS A 26 1.50 -26.98 -9.16
CA HIS A 26 2.55 -27.20 -8.17
C HIS A 26 1.99 -27.06 -6.76
N ALA A 27 2.08 -28.15 -5.99
CA ALA A 27 1.71 -28.14 -4.58
C ALA A 27 2.82 -27.51 -3.73
N ILE A 28 2.52 -26.36 -3.14
CA ILE A 28 3.42 -25.58 -2.30
C ILE A 28 2.94 -25.65 -0.85
N GLU A 29 3.86 -25.78 0.10
CA GLU A 29 3.51 -25.67 1.52
C GLU A 29 3.53 -24.20 1.97
N VAL A 30 2.46 -23.74 2.61
CA VAL A 30 2.39 -22.39 3.17
C VAL A 30 2.41 -22.48 4.69
N THR A 31 3.32 -21.74 5.30
CA THR A 31 3.47 -21.64 6.76
C THR A 31 3.24 -20.21 7.23
N ALA A 32 2.32 -20.02 8.17
CA ALA A 32 1.92 -18.73 8.69
C ALA A 32 2.01 -18.70 10.23
N PHE A 33 2.93 -17.91 10.76
CA PHE A 33 3.14 -17.80 12.21
C PHE A 33 2.08 -16.92 12.87
N ASN A 34 1.58 -17.37 14.01
CA ASN A 34 0.61 -16.69 14.88
C ASN A 34 -0.71 -16.28 14.18
N ARG A 35 -1.12 -17.04 13.16
CA ARG A 35 -2.31 -16.77 12.34
C ARG A 35 -3.38 -17.87 12.41
N ALA A 36 -3.45 -18.63 13.51
CA ALA A 36 -4.44 -19.70 13.70
C ALA A 36 -5.90 -19.27 13.51
N PHE A 37 -6.24 -18.00 13.75
CA PHE A 37 -7.59 -17.45 13.52
C PHE A 37 -8.03 -17.54 12.05
N LEU A 38 -7.10 -17.67 11.10
CA LEU A 38 -7.42 -17.85 9.69
C LEU A 38 -7.89 -19.28 9.39
N LYS A 39 -7.64 -20.28 10.25
CA LYS A 39 -8.06 -21.67 10.02
C LYS A 39 -9.56 -21.76 9.70
N GLY A 40 -10.40 -21.06 10.46
CA GLY A 40 -11.85 -21.07 10.25
C GLY A 40 -12.32 -20.29 9.01
N LYS A 41 -11.43 -19.49 8.41
CA LYS A 41 -11.71 -18.70 7.19
C LYS A 41 -11.15 -19.34 5.92
N LEU A 42 -10.38 -20.41 6.06
CA LEU A 42 -9.71 -21.10 4.97
C LEU A 42 -10.38 -22.46 4.77
N SER A 43 -11.30 -22.54 3.82
CA SER A 43 -11.95 -23.79 3.44
C SER A 43 -11.26 -24.39 2.20
N PRO A 44 -11.17 -25.74 2.11
CA PRO A 44 -10.67 -26.41 0.92
C PRO A 44 -11.36 -25.92 -0.35
N GLY A 45 -10.59 -25.77 -1.43
CA GLY A 45 -11.11 -25.29 -2.72
C GLY A 45 -11.19 -23.77 -2.88
N MET A 46 -10.99 -22.98 -1.83
CA MET A 46 -10.93 -21.52 -1.94
C MET A 46 -9.69 -21.06 -2.73
N THR A 47 -9.86 -20.00 -3.52
CA THR A 47 -8.76 -19.23 -4.11
C THR A 47 -8.27 -18.21 -3.09
N ILE A 48 -6.95 -18.18 -2.87
CA ILE A 48 -6.32 -17.26 -1.93
C ILE A 48 -5.03 -16.70 -2.52
N THR A 49 -4.64 -15.53 -2.04
CA THR A 49 -3.37 -14.89 -2.37
C THR A 49 -2.45 -14.96 -1.15
N VAL A 50 -1.24 -15.48 -1.34
CA VAL A 50 -0.22 -15.59 -0.30
C VAL A 50 0.99 -14.74 -0.68
N THR A 51 1.37 -13.80 0.18
CA THR A 51 2.57 -12.97 0.03
C THR A 51 3.53 -13.28 1.15
N GLY A 52 4.78 -13.61 0.83
CA GLY A 52 5.72 -14.08 1.83
C GLY A 52 7.14 -14.32 1.31
N LYS A 53 7.96 -14.92 2.15
CA LYS A 53 9.32 -15.33 1.79
C LYS A 53 9.27 -16.72 1.16
N TRP A 54 9.80 -16.87 -0.04
CA TRP A 54 9.94 -18.17 -0.71
C TRP A 54 11.16 -18.92 -0.21
N ASN A 55 10.98 -20.20 0.09
CA ASN A 55 12.06 -21.15 0.36
C ASN A 55 12.04 -22.24 -0.72
N ARG A 56 12.94 -22.08 -1.70
CA ARG A 56 13.05 -22.98 -2.86
C ARG A 56 13.39 -24.43 -2.47
N SER A 57 14.27 -24.63 -1.49
CA SER A 57 14.73 -25.96 -1.09
C SER A 57 13.63 -26.87 -0.54
N ARG A 58 12.59 -26.28 0.05
CA ARG A 58 11.48 -26.99 0.71
C ARG A 58 10.15 -26.83 -0.02
N ALA A 59 10.14 -26.17 -1.19
CA ALA A 59 8.92 -25.75 -1.87
C ALA A 59 7.91 -25.10 -0.89
N GLN A 60 8.39 -24.17 -0.06
CA GLN A 60 7.63 -23.63 1.07
C GLN A 60 7.60 -22.10 1.04
N VAL A 61 6.43 -21.49 1.29
CA VAL A 61 6.27 -20.06 1.51
C VAL A 61 6.05 -19.79 3.00
N THR A 62 6.88 -18.94 3.59
CA THR A 62 6.59 -18.33 4.88
C THR A 62 5.73 -17.09 4.66
N ALA A 63 4.42 -17.23 4.89
CA ALA A 63 3.43 -16.20 4.62
C ALA A 63 3.58 -15.01 5.59
N LYS A 64 3.77 -13.81 5.02
CA LYS A 64 3.63 -12.55 5.74
C LYS A 64 2.17 -12.07 5.70
N HIS A 65 1.51 -12.19 4.56
CA HIS A 65 0.11 -11.84 4.34
C HIS A 65 -0.62 -12.98 3.61
N ILE A 66 -1.87 -13.20 3.98
CA ILE A 66 -2.80 -14.14 3.34
C ILE A 66 -4.09 -13.38 3.13
N GLU A 67 -4.57 -13.34 1.90
CA GLU A 67 -5.82 -12.69 1.50
C GLU A 67 -6.73 -13.72 0.82
N ILE A 68 -8.02 -13.65 1.10
CA ILE A 68 -9.02 -14.53 0.49
C ILE A 68 -9.43 -13.92 -0.85
N GLY A 69 -9.50 -14.75 -1.88
CA GLY A 69 -9.72 -14.33 -3.25
C GLY A 69 -8.43 -14.16 -4.04
N GLU A 70 -8.61 -13.96 -5.34
CA GLU A 70 -7.53 -13.53 -6.21
C GLU A 70 -7.05 -12.15 -5.80
N ARG A 71 -5.77 -11.91 -5.99
CA ARG A 71 -5.23 -10.56 -5.90
C ARG A 71 -5.84 -9.80 -7.07
N GLN A 72 -6.96 -9.14 -6.84
CA GLN A 72 -7.33 -7.98 -7.64
C GLN A 72 -6.06 -7.14 -7.73
N GLU A 73 -5.68 -6.71 -8.93
CA GLU A 73 -4.54 -5.85 -9.19
C GLU A 73 -4.65 -4.59 -8.31
N ARG A 74 -4.26 -4.72 -7.05
CA ARG A 74 -4.08 -3.58 -6.17
C ARG A 74 -3.00 -2.79 -6.85
N THR A 75 -3.26 -1.51 -7.02
CA THR A 75 -2.29 -0.50 -7.43
C THR A 75 -0.90 -0.95 -6.97
N PRO A 76 0.07 -1.12 -7.89
CA PRO A 76 1.37 -1.71 -7.56
C PRO A 76 2.09 -0.96 -6.42
N TYR A 77 1.63 0.26 -6.13
CA TYR A 77 2.09 1.11 -5.07
C TYR A 77 1.16 1.06 -3.86
N ASP A 78 1.70 0.58 -2.75
CA ASP A 78 1.02 0.55 -1.46
C ASP A 78 1.70 1.57 -0.53
N PRO A 79 1.04 2.69 -0.16
CA PRO A 79 1.68 3.73 0.64
C PRO A 79 2.03 3.21 2.04
N ILE A 80 3.17 3.65 2.56
CA ILE A 80 3.61 3.35 3.91
C ILE A 80 3.63 4.65 4.70
N TYR A 81 2.69 4.77 5.62
CA TYR A 81 2.61 5.90 6.53
C TYR A 81 3.38 5.63 7.81
N GLN A 82 3.96 6.67 8.38
CA GLN A 82 4.47 6.64 9.74
C GLN A 82 3.27 6.56 10.69
N LEU A 83 3.29 5.59 11.61
CA LEU A 83 2.16 5.30 12.50
C LEU A 83 2.55 5.63 13.94
N THR A 84 1.56 6.06 14.73
CA THR A 84 1.70 6.32 16.17
C THR A 84 0.64 5.54 16.96
N GLY A 85 1.04 5.04 18.13
CA GLY A 85 0.14 4.35 19.05
C GLY A 85 -0.52 3.09 18.47
N LYS A 86 -1.85 3.02 18.53
CA LYS A 86 -2.65 1.85 18.12
C LYS A 86 -3.14 1.93 16.67
N LEU A 87 -2.74 2.94 15.91
CA LEU A 87 -3.18 3.12 14.53
C LEU A 87 -2.50 2.11 13.61
N THR A 88 -3.29 1.51 12.72
CA THR A 88 -2.78 0.60 11.69
C THR A 88 -2.71 1.30 10.34
N ASN A 89 -1.72 0.92 9.51
CA ASN A 89 -1.60 1.43 8.14
C ASN A 89 -2.90 1.20 7.33
N ARG A 90 -3.57 0.08 7.59
CA ARG A 90 -4.86 -0.24 6.95
C ARG A 90 -5.93 0.81 7.26
N GLN A 91 -6.08 1.21 8.53
CA GLN A 91 -7.07 2.23 8.92
C GLN A 91 -6.77 3.56 8.22
N LEU A 92 -5.51 4.00 8.26
CA LEU A 92 -5.12 5.27 7.68
C LEU A 92 -5.31 5.29 6.15
N LYS A 93 -5.00 4.18 5.47
CA LYS A 93 -5.29 4.01 4.03
C LYS A 93 -6.77 4.17 3.72
N THR A 94 -7.64 3.52 4.50
CA THR A 94 -9.09 3.63 4.31
C THR A 94 -9.55 5.07 4.51
N TRP A 95 -9.14 5.72 5.59
CA TRP A 95 -9.54 7.11 5.85
C TRP A 95 -9.06 8.09 4.79
N ILE A 96 -7.81 7.97 4.33
CA ILE A 96 -7.27 8.81 3.25
C ILE A 96 -8.04 8.54 1.94
N ALA A 97 -8.35 7.28 1.64
CA ALA A 97 -9.14 6.93 0.47
C ALA A 97 -10.54 7.53 0.52
N ASP A 98 -11.20 7.47 1.68
CA ASP A 98 -12.54 8.01 1.87
C ASP A 98 -12.53 9.55 1.77
N LEU A 99 -11.59 10.22 2.46
CA LEU A 99 -11.42 11.67 2.40
C LEU A 99 -11.14 12.16 0.98
N SER A 100 -10.33 11.43 0.20
CA SER A 100 -10.00 11.80 -1.17
C SER A 100 -11.24 11.85 -2.10
N ARG A 101 -12.38 11.25 -1.72
CA ARG A 101 -13.61 11.32 -2.52
C ARG A 101 -14.30 12.67 -2.42
N ASN A 102 -14.08 13.41 -1.33
CA ASN A 102 -14.63 14.74 -1.17
C ASN A 102 -13.65 15.77 -1.76
N ARG A 103 -14.12 16.61 -2.70
CA ARG A 103 -13.27 17.64 -3.33
C ARG A 103 -12.99 18.84 -2.41
N GLU A 104 -13.85 19.08 -1.43
CA GLU A 104 -13.74 20.23 -0.53
C GLU A 104 -12.60 20.10 0.48
N VAL A 105 -12.06 18.89 0.64
CA VAL A 105 -10.94 18.62 1.56
C VAL A 105 -9.59 19.01 0.97
N PHE A 106 -9.53 19.24 -0.35
CA PHE A 106 -8.29 19.64 -1.01
C PHE A 106 -8.07 21.15 -0.81
N PRO A 107 -6.82 21.56 -0.57
CA PRO A 107 -6.50 22.97 -0.47
C PRO A 107 -6.68 23.68 -1.83
N LEU A 108 -6.76 25.01 -1.79
CA LEU A 108 -6.82 25.83 -2.98
C LEU A 108 -5.52 25.72 -3.79
N GLU A 109 -5.64 25.85 -5.11
CA GLU A 109 -4.47 25.85 -6.01
C GLU A 109 -3.62 27.10 -5.78
N MET A 110 -2.36 26.90 -5.39
CA MET A 110 -1.40 27.99 -5.15
C MET A 110 -0.62 28.38 -6.40
N LEU A 111 -0.45 27.47 -7.36
CA LEU A 111 0.30 27.75 -8.58
C LEU A 111 -0.60 28.35 -9.66
N PRO A 112 -0.24 29.52 -10.23
CA PRO A 112 -0.95 30.09 -11.37
C PRO A 112 -1.08 29.09 -12.52
N PHE A 113 -2.21 29.13 -13.23
CA PHE A 113 -2.47 28.23 -14.36
C PHE A 113 -1.34 28.25 -15.40
N SER A 114 -0.82 29.44 -15.74
CA SER A 114 0.28 29.62 -16.70
C SER A 114 1.56 28.88 -16.29
N ILE A 115 1.89 28.83 -15.00
CA ILE A 115 3.05 28.10 -14.48
C ILE A 115 2.82 26.59 -14.57
N ARG A 116 1.61 26.13 -14.18
CA ARG A 116 1.26 24.71 -14.26
C ARG A 116 1.28 24.21 -15.69
N GLU A 117 0.74 24.98 -16.63
CA GLU A 117 0.76 24.66 -18.06
C GLU A 117 2.19 24.62 -18.61
N LYS A 118 2.97 25.69 -18.38
CA LYS A 118 4.36 25.79 -18.86
C LYS A 118 5.24 24.63 -18.41
N TYR A 119 5.13 24.22 -17.15
CA TYR A 119 5.96 23.15 -16.57
C TYR A 119 5.26 21.79 -16.50
N LYS A 120 4.06 21.67 -17.08
CA LYS A 120 3.22 20.46 -17.08
C LYS A 120 3.00 19.90 -15.67
N LEU A 121 2.77 20.76 -14.69
CA LEU A 121 2.57 20.38 -13.30
C LEU A 121 1.09 20.00 -13.09
N PRO A 122 0.79 18.88 -12.42
CA PRO A 122 -0.58 18.53 -12.05
C PRO A 122 -1.24 19.62 -11.18
N SER A 123 -2.55 19.54 -10.99
CA SER A 123 -3.24 20.33 -9.95
C SER A 123 -2.92 19.82 -8.55
N ILE A 124 -3.19 20.63 -7.52
CA ILE A 124 -3.02 20.21 -6.12
C ILE A 124 -3.83 18.97 -5.75
N GLU A 125 -5.06 18.88 -6.26
CA GLU A 125 -5.93 17.71 -6.05
C GLU A 125 -5.30 16.45 -6.66
N GLU A 126 -4.92 16.50 -7.93
CA GLU A 126 -4.31 15.35 -8.63
C GLU A 126 -3.02 14.92 -7.93
N THR A 127 -2.22 15.88 -7.49
CA THR A 127 -0.93 15.62 -6.82
C THR A 127 -1.11 14.88 -5.51
N LEU A 128 -2.04 15.35 -4.67
CA LEU A 128 -2.32 14.71 -3.40
C LEU A 128 -2.90 13.31 -3.60
N ARG A 129 -3.77 13.11 -4.60
CA ARG A 129 -4.26 11.78 -4.97
C ARG A 129 -3.11 10.86 -5.40
N GLN A 130 -2.26 11.32 -6.32
CA GLN A 130 -1.16 10.52 -6.88
C GLN A 130 -0.06 10.19 -5.86
N LEU A 131 0.17 11.04 -4.86
CA LEU A 131 1.12 10.72 -3.78
C LEU A 131 0.61 9.58 -2.88
N HIS A 132 -0.69 9.56 -2.59
CA HIS A 132 -1.28 8.58 -1.67
C HIS A 132 -1.75 7.30 -2.40
N GLN A 133 -2.19 7.42 -3.65
CA GLN A 133 -2.77 6.35 -4.46
C GLN A 133 -2.31 6.42 -5.92
N PRO A 134 -1.00 6.28 -6.21
CA PRO A 134 -0.53 6.31 -7.59
C PRO A 134 -0.95 5.04 -8.33
N GLN A 135 -1.39 5.22 -9.57
CA GLN A 135 -1.67 4.11 -10.47
C GLN A 135 -0.39 3.55 -11.09
N ASP A 136 0.59 4.42 -11.34
CA ASP A 136 1.87 4.09 -11.96
C ASP A 136 3.04 4.93 -11.40
N ALA A 137 4.27 4.56 -11.78
CA ALA A 137 5.49 5.25 -11.34
C ALA A 137 5.59 6.71 -11.82
N GLU A 138 5.08 6.98 -13.02
CA GLU A 138 5.19 8.31 -13.64
C GLU A 138 4.25 9.30 -12.94
N GLN A 139 3.04 8.89 -12.55
CA GLN A 139 2.15 9.69 -11.70
C GLN A 139 2.85 10.11 -10.40
N LEU A 140 3.48 9.16 -9.71
CA LEU A 140 4.21 9.46 -8.47
C LEU A 140 5.36 10.45 -8.70
N LYS A 141 6.09 10.30 -9.81
CA LYS A 141 7.18 11.19 -10.21
C LYS A 141 6.68 12.60 -10.53
N HIS A 142 5.57 12.74 -11.27
CA HIS A 142 4.96 14.04 -11.57
C HIS A 142 4.44 14.74 -10.31
N ALA A 143 3.80 14.00 -9.41
CA ALA A 143 3.30 14.52 -8.15
C ALA A 143 4.44 15.04 -7.24
N ARG A 144 5.53 14.26 -7.12
CA ARG A 144 6.74 14.69 -6.39
C ARG A 144 7.38 15.91 -7.01
N ARG A 145 7.51 15.94 -8.35
CA ARG A 145 8.09 17.08 -9.07
C ARG A 145 7.34 18.38 -8.77
N ARG A 146 6.01 18.32 -8.70
CA ARG A 146 5.21 19.51 -8.38
C ARG A 146 5.50 20.03 -6.98
N PHE A 147 5.50 19.18 -5.95
CA PHE A 147 5.80 19.64 -4.58
C PHE A 147 7.22 20.18 -4.45
N ILE A 148 8.20 19.54 -5.08
CA ILE A 148 9.58 20.07 -5.12
C ILE A 148 9.61 21.47 -5.74
N TYR A 149 8.90 21.66 -6.86
CA TYR A 149 8.81 22.95 -7.51
C TYR A 149 8.10 24.00 -6.63
N GLU A 150 6.98 23.64 -6.03
CA GLU A 150 6.16 24.52 -5.18
C GLU A 150 6.91 24.96 -3.92
N GLU A 151 7.60 24.04 -3.25
CA GLU A 151 8.45 24.32 -2.10
C GLU A 151 9.62 25.23 -2.48
N PHE A 152 10.32 24.93 -3.58
CA PHE A 152 11.44 25.74 -4.04
C PHE A 152 10.99 27.14 -4.46
N LEU A 153 9.90 27.27 -5.20
CA LEU A 153 9.33 28.56 -5.59
C LEU A 153 8.96 29.38 -4.35
N THR A 154 8.27 28.76 -3.39
CA THR A 154 7.88 29.41 -2.13
C THR A 154 9.10 29.90 -1.36
N PHE A 155 10.16 29.08 -1.30
CA PHE A 155 11.43 29.46 -0.69
C PHE A 155 12.07 30.67 -1.39
N GLN A 156 12.19 30.64 -2.72
CA GLN A 156 12.75 31.73 -3.51
C GLN A 156 11.97 33.04 -3.35
N LEU A 157 10.64 32.98 -3.39
CA LEU A 157 9.79 34.15 -3.20
C LEU A 157 9.96 34.77 -1.81
N ARG A 158 10.08 33.94 -0.76
CA ARG A 158 10.34 34.41 0.60
C ARG A 158 11.72 35.06 0.74
N MET A 159 12.74 34.47 0.13
CA MET A 159 14.09 35.04 0.11
C MET A 159 14.10 36.41 -0.60
N HIS A 160 13.45 36.52 -1.76
CA HIS A 160 13.34 37.78 -2.48
C HIS A 160 12.56 38.84 -1.69
N ALA A 161 11.42 38.48 -1.10
CA ALA A 161 10.65 39.39 -0.27
C ALA A 161 11.42 39.89 0.96
N TYR A 162 12.29 39.05 1.54
CA TYR A 162 13.17 39.43 2.64
C TYR A 162 14.28 40.39 2.19
N SER A 163 14.87 40.16 1.01
CA SER A 163 15.92 41.04 0.44
C SER A 163 15.43 42.41 -0.02
N MET A 164 14.11 42.57 -0.19
CA MET A 164 13.46 43.84 -0.57
C MET A 164 13.02 44.68 0.64
N ARG A 165 13.33 44.24 1.86
CA ARG A 165 13.25 45.03 3.09
C ARG A 165 14.63 45.58 3.45
#